data_AF-A0A2W5TAT6-F1
#
_entry.id   AF-A0A2W5TAT6-F1
#
_cell.length_a   1.000
_cell.length_b   1.000
_cell.length_c   1.000
_cell.angle_alpha   90.00
_cell.angle_beta   90.00
_cell.angle_gamma   90.00
#
_symmetry.space_group_name_H-M   'P 1'
#
loop_
_entity.id
_entity.type
_entity.pdbx_description
1 polymer ?
#
loop_
_entity_poly.entity_id
_entity_poly.type
_entity_poly.pdbx_seq_one_letter_code
_entity_poly.pdbx_strand_id
1 'polypeptide(L)'
;MGSMLRRFSLPLCLFFAACPKPEVAKPTDAGSATVFSADGGARVTAEKLDAWLRWQDAVFALPVRDAGFDVRQRAKDEARLLLEVGLRSDDADAIEAVVAAVVAERNVAKISGGEALEQFKDGLKALPAEQRAKAESALAELPSKAQPNGLADVERDFGSDAVSVVLQREADVIRVWDRVLESQSGR
;
A
#
# COMPACT_ATOMS: atom_id res chain seq x y z
N MET A 1 5.57 -39.46 13.13
CA MET A 1 6.81 -38.69 12.77
C MET A 1 6.34 -37.47 12.00
N GLY A 2 6.42 -36.22 12.42
CA GLY A 2 6.91 -35.55 13.63
C GLY A 2 6.34 -34.12 13.62
N SER A 3 6.11 -33.57 14.81
CA SER A 3 5.43 -32.30 15.12
C SER A 3 6.08 -31.01 14.58
N MET A 4 5.30 -29.93 14.54
CA MET A 4 5.52 -28.55 15.09
C MET A 4 4.79 -27.52 14.19
N LEU A 5 3.68 -26.85 14.56
CA LEU A 5 3.43 -25.84 15.63
C LEU A 5 4.46 -24.71 15.70
N ARG A 6 4.05 -23.48 15.27
CA ARG A 6 4.26 -22.13 15.87
C ARG A 6 3.92 -21.06 14.80
N ARG A 7 2.84 -20.28 14.88
CA ARG A 7 2.60 -19.08 15.73
C ARG A 7 3.82 -18.16 15.80
N PHE A 8 3.91 -17.18 14.90
CA PHE A 8 4.75 -16.01 15.09
C PHE A 8 3.90 -14.87 15.68
N SER A 9 3.99 -14.77 16.99
CA SER A 9 3.70 -13.56 17.76
C SER A 9 4.97 -12.70 17.70
N LEU A 10 4.87 -11.46 17.21
CA LEU A 10 5.96 -10.49 17.21
C LEU A 10 5.82 -9.61 18.47
N PRO A 11 6.67 -9.76 19.49
CA PRO A 11 6.75 -8.79 20.57
C PRO A 11 7.60 -7.60 20.11
N LEU A 12 6.98 -6.43 20.20
CA LEU A 12 7.59 -5.12 20.19
C LEU A 12 8.54 -5.02 21.40
N CYS A 13 9.84 -5.20 21.18
CA CYS A 13 10.87 -4.87 22.19
C CYS A 13 11.46 -3.50 21.89
N LEU A 14 11.02 -2.51 22.66
CA LEU A 14 11.73 -1.27 22.94
C LEU A 14 13.00 -1.59 23.74
N PHE A 15 14.18 -1.23 23.24
CA PHE A 15 15.35 -1.00 24.07
C PHE A 15 16.10 0.25 23.59
N PHE A 16 16.06 1.27 24.44
CA PHE A 16 16.99 2.38 24.44
C PHE A 16 18.34 1.94 25.01
N ALA A 17 19.37 2.65 24.53
CA ALA A 17 20.61 3.02 25.22
C ALA A 17 21.91 2.26 24.92
N ALA A 18 22.93 3.11 24.77
CA ALA A 18 24.38 2.91 24.93
C ALA A 18 25.18 2.56 23.66
N CYS A 19 25.78 3.59 23.08
CA CYS A 19 26.93 3.49 22.17
C CYS A 19 28.19 3.04 22.93
N PRO A 20 28.95 2.09 22.37
CA PRO A 20 30.40 2.10 22.48
C PRO A 20 31.08 2.15 21.11
N LYS A 21 31.94 3.17 20.98
CA LYS A 21 33.22 3.32 20.26
C LYS A 21 33.50 2.43 19.01
N PRO A 22 33.90 3.02 17.86
CA PRO A 22 34.12 2.27 16.62
C PRO A 22 35.47 1.53 16.67
N GLU A 23 35.42 0.22 16.44
CA GLU A 23 36.58 -0.61 16.11
C GLU A 23 36.50 -1.01 14.64
N VAL A 24 37.63 -0.88 13.94
CA VAL A 24 37.75 -0.94 12.49
C VAL A 24 37.83 -2.40 11.99
N ALA A 25 36.89 -2.71 11.10
CA ALA A 25 36.92 -3.65 9.95
C ALA A 25 37.18 -5.16 10.16
N LYS A 26 36.13 -5.94 9.84
CA LYS A 26 36.21 -7.01 8.84
C LYS A 26 35.00 -6.89 7.90
N PRO A 27 35.16 -6.91 6.57
CA PRO A 27 34.05 -6.95 5.64
C PRO A 27 33.52 -8.39 5.63
N THR A 28 32.59 -8.68 6.54
CA THR A 28 31.73 -9.85 6.39
C THR A 28 30.62 -9.43 5.45
N ASP A 29 30.61 -10.08 4.30
CA ASP A 29 29.62 -10.05 3.24
C ASP A 29 28.21 -10.28 3.83
N ALA A 30 27.63 -9.20 4.36
CA ALA A 30 26.23 -9.15 4.72
C ALA A 30 25.51 -9.07 3.39
N GLY A 31 24.96 -10.23 3.00
CA GLY A 31 24.14 -10.42 1.81
C GLY A 31 23.34 -9.15 1.56
N SER A 32 23.76 -8.47 0.51
CA SER A 32 23.10 -7.31 -0.04
C SER A 32 21.61 -7.61 -0.03
N ALA A 33 20.85 -6.83 0.73
CA ALA A 33 19.44 -6.67 0.41
C ALA A 33 19.45 -6.33 -1.07
N THR A 34 18.97 -7.24 -1.91
CA THR A 34 18.74 -6.96 -3.31
C THR A 34 17.64 -5.92 -3.34
N VAL A 35 18.05 -4.66 -3.18
CA VAL A 35 17.31 -3.53 -3.70
C VAL A 35 17.20 -3.83 -5.18
N PHE A 36 16.02 -4.29 -5.59
CA PHE A 36 15.70 -4.67 -6.95
C PHE A 36 15.63 -3.40 -7.81
N SER A 37 16.77 -2.75 -8.02
CA SER A 37 16.90 -1.62 -8.93
C SER A 37 18.19 -1.73 -9.71
N ALA A 38 18.05 -2.22 -10.93
CA ALA A 38 18.87 -1.80 -12.07
C ALA A 38 18.13 -2.17 -13.36
N ASP A 39 17.63 -1.14 -14.04
CA ASP A 39 17.34 -1.02 -15.46
C ASP A 39 16.67 -2.19 -16.22
N GLY A 40 15.38 -2.00 -16.48
CA GLY A 40 14.62 -2.71 -17.51
C GLY A 40 13.26 -2.04 -17.64
N GLY A 41 13.14 -1.12 -18.61
CA GLY A 41 12.01 -0.21 -18.78
C GLY A 41 10.62 -0.87 -18.74
N ALA A 42 9.67 -0.06 -18.25
CA ALA A 42 8.22 -0.26 -18.18
C ALA A 42 7.70 -1.29 -17.15
N ARG A 43 7.99 -1.07 -15.84
CA ARG A 43 7.43 -1.92 -14.77
C ARG A 43 5.92 -1.73 -14.57
N VAL A 44 5.38 -0.53 -14.81
CA VAL A 44 3.92 -0.27 -14.82
C VAL A 44 3.62 0.75 -15.90
N THR A 45 2.77 0.38 -16.86
CA THR A 45 2.25 1.29 -17.90
C THR A 45 0.73 1.41 -17.75
N ALA A 46 0.13 2.44 -18.36
CA ALA A 46 -1.32 2.59 -18.35
C ALA A 46 -2.03 1.35 -18.93
N GLU A 47 -1.52 0.80 -20.03
CA GLU A 47 -2.06 -0.43 -20.65
C GLU A 47 -1.99 -1.64 -19.71
N LYS A 48 -0.85 -1.84 -19.03
CA LYS A 48 -0.68 -2.93 -18.06
C LYS A 48 -1.59 -2.75 -16.85
N LEU A 49 -1.75 -1.53 -16.35
CA LEU A 49 -2.68 -1.24 -15.26
C LEU A 49 -4.13 -1.49 -15.68
N ASP A 50 -4.54 -1.06 -16.88
CA ASP A 50 -5.88 -1.31 -17.42
C ASP A 50 -6.12 -2.82 -17.63
N ALA A 51 -5.10 -3.60 -18.01
CA ALA A 51 -5.17 -5.07 -18.04
C ALA A 51 -5.32 -5.67 -16.64
N TRP A 52 -4.59 -5.16 -15.64
CA TRP A 52 -4.66 -5.62 -14.25
C TRP A 52 -6.03 -5.34 -13.64
N LEU A 53 -6.62 -4.17 -13.90
CA LEU A 53 -7.97 -3.82 -13.45
C LEU A 53 -9.02 -4.78 -14.04
N ARG A 54 -8.93 -5.10 -15.33
CA ARG A 54 -9.82 -6.08 -15.98
C ARG A 54 -9.64 -7.49 -15.41
N TRP A 55 -8.40 -7.89 -15.13
CA TRP A 55 -8.12 -9.17 -14.49
C TRP A 55 -8.74 -9.25 -13.10
N GLN A 56 -8.59 -8.22 -12.27
CA GLN A 56 -9.21 -8.15 -10.94
C GLN A 56 -10.74 -8.26 -11.03
N ASP A 57 -11.37 -7.52 -11.95
CA ASP A 57 -12.81 -7.65 -12.20
C ASP A 57 -13.23 -9.09 -12.57
N ALA A 58 -12.45 -9.76 -13.42
CA ALA A 58 -12.71 -11.14 -13.80
C ALA A 58 -12.51 -12.14 -12.64
N VAL A 59 -11.49 -11.93 -11.80
CA VAL A 59 -11.23 -12.75 -10.59
C VAL A 59 -12.37 -12.62 -9.59
N PHE A 60 -12.91 -11.42 -9.38
CA PHE A 60 -14.07 -11.20 -8.52
C PHE A 60 -15.37 -11.77 -9.10
N ALA A 61 -15.47 -11.87 -10.42
CA ALA A 61 -16.61 -12.51 -11.08
C ALA A 61 -16.56 -14.05 -11.02
N LEU A 62 -15.43 -14.65 -10.62
CA LEU A 62 -15.35 -16.09 -10.42
C LEU A 62 -16.33 -16.52 -9.32
N PRO A 63 -17.11 -17.60 -9.52
CA PRO A 63 -18.09 -18.03 -8.55
C PRO A 63 -17.42 -18.35 -7.21
N VAL A 64 -17.95 -17.74 -6.14
CA VAL A 64 -17.67 -18.17 -4.78
C VAL A 64 -18.25 -19.57 -4.64
N ARG A 65 -17.42 -20.60 -4.48
CA ARG A 65 -17.91 -21.97 -4.22
C ARG A 65 -17.71 -22.30 -2.75
N ASP A 66 -18.66 -23.03 -2.19
CA ASP A 66 -18.71 -23.40 -0.78
C ASP A 66 -17.60 -24.38 -0.37
N ALA A 67 -17.52 -24.63 0.95
CA ALA A 67 -16.53 -25.47 1.61
C ALA A 67 -16.31 -26.83 0.91
N GLY A 68 -15.12 -27.00 0.34
CA GLY A 68 -14.76 -28.11 -0.55
C GLY A 68 -13.94 -27.67 -1.77
N PHE A 69 -13.75 -26.36 -1.95
CA PHE A 69 -13.04 -25.78 -3.07
C PHE A 69 -11.59 -26.31 -3.19
N ASP A 70 -11.27 -26.87 -4.35
CA ASP A 70 -9.89 -27.12 -4.73
C ASP A 70 -9.20 -25.78 -5.02
N VAL A 71 -8.46 -25.26 -4.03
CA VAL A 71 -7.61 -24.06 -4.16
C VAL A 71 -6.75 -24.12 -5.43
N ARG A 72 -6.36 -25.32 -5.89
CA ARG A 72 -5.62 -25.47 -7.15
C ARG A 72 -6.45 -25.13 -8.37
N GLN A 73 -7.74 -25.46 -8.38
CA GLN A 73 -8.61 -25.09 -9.49
C GLN A 73 -8.82 -23.59 -9.56
N ARG A 74 -8.98 -22.91 -8.42
CA ARG A 74 -9.06 -21.46 -8.39
C ARG A 74 -7.76 -20.81 -8.89
N ALA A 75 -6.60 -21.29 -8.42
CA ALA A 75 -5.30 -20.80 -8.91
C ALA A 75 -5.13 -21.00 -10.43
N LYS A 76 -5.62 -22.11 -10.99
CA LYS A 76 -5.62 -22.33 -12.45
C LYS A 76 -6.54 -21.36 -13.18
N ASP A 77 -7.74 -21.11 -12.64
CA ASP A 77 -8.70 -20.19 -13.24
C ASP A 77 -8.13 -18.76 -13.23
N GLU A 78 -7.52 -18.31 -12.13
CA GLU A 78 -6.86 -17.00 -12.00
C GLU A 78 -5.66 -16.86 -12.94
N ALA A 79 -4.80 -17.89 -13.04
CA ALA A 79 -3.66 -17.90 -13.96
C ALA A 79 -4.11 -17.84 -15.43
N ARG A 80 -5.22 -18.50 -15.79
CA ARG A 80 -5.80 -18.40 -17.13
C ARG A 80 -6.29 -16.97 -17.41
N LEU A 81 -6.99 -16.34 -16.46
CA LEU A 81 -7.48 -14.97 -16.63
C LEU A 81 -6.35 -13.95 -16.82
N LEU A 82 -5.21 -14.12 -16.15
CA LEU A 82 -4.01 -13.30 -16.39
C LEU A 82 -3.56 -13.37 -17.85
N LEU A 83 -3.47 -14.58 -18.40
CA LEU A 83 -3.09 -14.79 -19.79
C LEU A 83 -4.11 -14.19 -20.78
N GLU A 84 -5.41 -14.27 -20.47
CA GLU A 84 -6.48 -13.71 -21.30
C GLU A 84 -6.41 -12.18 -21.41
N VAL A 85 -5.96 -11.49 -20.35
CA VAL A 85 -5.74 -10.03 -20.39
C VAL A 85 -4.36 -9.64 -20.91
N GLY A 86 -3.52 -10.61 -21.26
CA GLY A 86 -2.17 -10.38 -21.78
C GLY A 86 -1.14 -10.02 -20.71
N LEU A 87 -1.39 -10.32 -19.43
CA LEU A 87 -0.46 -10.08 -18.33
C LEU A 87 0.32 -11.35 -17.96
N ARG A 88 1.59 -11.17 -17.62
CA ARG A 88 2.38 -12.18 -16.92
C ARG A 88 2.16 -12.06 -15.41
N SER A 89 2.42 -13.15 -14.68
CA SER A 89 2.41 -13.13 -13.21
C SER A 89 3.33 -12.04 -12.66
N ASP A 90 4.58 -11.99 -13.12
CA ASP A 90 5.55 -10.99 -12.63
C ASP A 90 5.11 -9.54 -12.88
N ASP A 91 4.38 -9.29 -13.98
CA ASP A 91 3.82 -7.96 -14.28
C ASP A 91 2.68 -7.64 -13.31
N ALA A 92 1.79 -8.60 -13.03
CA ALA A 92 0.70 -8.41 -12.08
C ALA A 92 1.22 -8.17 -10.65
N ASP A 93 2.23 -8.93 -10.21
CA ASP A 93 2.88 -8.78 -8.90
C ASP A 93 3.54 -7.39 -8.77
N ALA A 94 4.22 -6.93 -9.82
CA ALA A 94 4.83 -5.60 -9.84
C ALA A 94 3.79 -4.47 -9.77
N ILE A 95 2.67 -4.60 -10.49
CA ILE A 95 1.57 -3.63 -10.46
C ILE A 95 0.92 -3.62 -9.07
N GLU A 96 0.65 -4.79 -8.49
CA GLU A 96 0.04 -4.91 -7.18
C GLU A 96 0.91 -4.27 -6.08
N ALA A 97 2.24 -4.42 -6.16
CA ALA A 97 3.16 -3.77 -5.23
C ALA A 97 3.06 -2.22 -5.29
N VAL A 98 3.02 -1.63 -6.50
CA VAL A 98 2.86 -0.18 -6.66
C VAL A 98 1.49 0.27 -6.17
N VAL A 99 0.42 -0.43 -6.57
CA VAL A 99 -0.96 -0.12 -6.16
C VAL A 99 -1.10 -0.17 -4.65
N ALA A 100 -0.60 -1.21 -3.99
CA ALA A 100 -0.67 -1.36 -2.54
C ALA A 100 0.08 -0.23 -1.81
N ALA A 101 1.28 0.15 -2.28
CA ALA A 101 2.05 1.25 -1.71
C ALA A 101 1.33 2.60 -1.87
N VAL A 102 0.81 2.91 -3.07
CA VAL A 102 0.04 4.14 -3.31
C VAL A 102 -1.21 4.18 -2.45
N VAL A 103 -2.00 3.09 -2.40
CA VAL A 103 -3.22 3.04 -1.60
C VAL A 103 -2.91 3.16 -0.10
N ALA A 104 -1.85 2.54 0.39
CA ALA A 104 -1.41 2.67 1.78
C ALA A 104 -1.11 4.13 2.15
N GLU A 105 -0.29 4.83 1.34
CA GLU A 105 0.02 6.24 1.57
C GLU A 105 -1.23 7.13 1.48
N ARG A 106 -2.15 6.84 0.56
CA ARG A 106 -3.41 7.59 0.44
C ARG A 106 -4.32 7.37 1.64
N ASN A 107 -4.36 6.16 2.20
CA ASN A 107 -5.12 5.88 3.40
C ASN A 107 -4.50 6.53 4.64
N VAL A 108 -3.16 6.52 4.76
CA VAL A 108 -2.46 7.28 5.80
C VAL A 108 -2.81 8.75 5.70
N ALA A 109 -2.75 9.35 4.51
CA ALA A 109 -3.08 10.76 4.29
C ALA A 109 -4.55 11.09 4.62
N LYS A 110 -5.50 10.19 4.28
CA LYS A 110 -6.93 10.34 4.64
C LYS A 110 -7.13 10.37 6.15
N ILE A 111 -6.51 9.43 6.87
CA ILE A 111 -6.62 9.30 8.33
C ILE A 111 -5.91 10.46 9.03
N SER A 112 -4.70 10.80 8.61
CA SER A 112 -3.88 11.83 9.26
C SER A 112 -4.32 13.26 8.95
N GLY A 113 -4.96 13.49 7.80
CA GLY A 113 -5.22 14.84 7.29
C GLY A 113 -6.69 15.19 7.07
N GLY A 114 -7.53 14.26 6.62
CA GLY A 114 -8.92 14.56 6.27
C GLY A 114 -9.87 14.43 7.45
N GLU A 115 -9.90 13.25 8.06
CA GLU A 115 -10.84 12.94 9.15
C GLU A 115 -10.50 13.69 10.43
N ALA A 116 -9.21 13.74 10.79
CA ALA A 116 -8.72 14.48 11.95
C ALA A 116 -9.00 16.00 11.83
N LEU A 117 -8.92 16.55 10.62
CA LEU A 117 -9.18 17.97 10.36
C LEU A 117 -10.68 18.29 10.42
N GLU A 118 -11.54 17.42 9.89
CA GLU A 118 -12.99 17.58 10.00
C GLU A 118 -13.46 17.47 11.45
N GLN A 119 -12.99 16.47 12.21
CA GLN A 119 -13.27 16.36 13.64
C GLN A 119 -12.79 17.58 14.42
N PHE A 120 -11.62 18.11 14.08
CA PHE A 120 -11.09 19.33 14.69
C PHE A 120 -11.95 20.56 14.34
N LYS A 121 -12.35 20.75 13.06
CA LYS A 121 -13.24 21.83 12.62
C LYS A 121 -14.61 21.76 13.28
N ASP A 122 -15.16 20.57 13.48
CA ASP A 122 -16.41 20.40 14.22
C ASP A 122 -16.24 20.78 15.69
N GLY A 123 -15.10 20.45 16.31
CA GLY A 123 -14.74 20.94 17.65
C GLY A 123 -14.64 22.47 17.73
N LEU A 124 -14.15 23.15 16.69
CA LEU A 124 -14.06 24.61 16.64
C LEU A 124 -15.42 25.31 16.68
N LYS A 125 -16.48 24.67 16.16
CA LYS A 125 -17.84 25.22 16.20
C LYS A 125 -18.36 25.37 17.62
N ALA A 126 -17.86 24.57 18.57
CA ALA A 126 -18.22 24.65 19.99
C ALA A 126 -17.45 25.74 20.76
N LEU A 127 -16.44 26.39 20.15
CA LEU A 127 -15.60 27.38 20.80
C LEU A 127 -16.18 28.81 20.73
N PRO A 128 -15.93 29.65 21.76
CA PRO A 128 -16.17 31.08 21.71
C PRO A 128 -15.45 31.74 20.52
N ALA A 129 -16.05 32.80 19.96
CA ALA A 129 -15.60 33.42 18.70
C ALA A 129 -14.12 33.81 18.69
N GLU A 130 -13.59 34.32 19.80
CA GLU A 130 -12.20 34.74 19.93
C GLU A 130 -11.21 33.55 19.90
N GLN A 131 -11.57 32.43 20.53
CA GLN A 131 -10.73 31.21 20.49
C GLN A 131 -10.81 30.50 19.15
N ARG A 132 -11.99 30.53 18.51
CA ARG A 132 -12.20 30.00 17.17
C ARG A 132 -11.32 30.72 16.14
N ALA A 133 -11.30 32.05 16.16
CA ALA A 133 -10.47 32.85 15.25
C ALA A 133 -8.97 32.54 15.41
N LYS A 134 -8.51 32.36 16.65
CA LYS A 134 -7.11 31.98 16.94
C LYS A 134 -6.77 30.56 16.44
N ALA A 135 -7.69 29.62 16.61
CA ALA A 135 -7.49 28.24 16.16
C ALA A 135 -7.60 28.09 14.63
N GLU A 136 -8.47 28.85 13.96
CA GLU A 136 -8.56 28.94 12.50
C GLU A 136 -7.27 29.53 11.89
N SER A 137 -6.69 30.56 12.53
CA SER A 137 -5.38 31.10 12.13
C SER A 137 -4.26 30.07 12.27
N ALA A 138 -4.23 29.29 13.36
CA ALA A 138 -3.24 28.23 13.56
C ALA A 138 -3.41 27.07 12.56
N LEU A 139 -4.65 26.73 12.21
CA LEU A 139 -4.97 25.79 11.15
C LEU A 139 -4.47 26.24 9.78
N ALA A 140 -4.54 27.53 9.47
CA ALA A 140 -4.06 28.06 8.20
C ALA A 140 -2.53 27.91 8.03
N GLU A 141 -1.77 27.79 9.13
CA GLU A 141 -0.31 27.63 9.13
C GLU A 141 0.16 26.15 9.12
N LEU A 142 -0.73 25.21 9.45
CA LEU A 142 -0.41 23.78 9.53
C LEU A 142 -0.14 23.07 8.18
N PRO A 143 -0.81 23.39 7.05
CA PRO A 143 -0.58 22.76 5.75
C PRO A 143 0.87 22.87 5.27
N SER A 144 1.58 23.92 5.68
CA SER A 144 2.98 24.15 5.36
C SER A 144 3.98 23.32 6.17
N LYS A 145 3.57 22.73 7.31
CA LYS A 145 4.46 22.01 8.24
C LYS A 145 4.21 20.50 8.30
N ALA A 146 2.99 20.07 7.99
CA ALA A 146 2.64 18.66 7.87
C ALA A 146 2.75 18.22 6.40
N GLN A 147 3.96 18.18 5.86
CA GLN A 147 4.19 17.36 4.67
C GLN A 147 4.62 15.98 5.19
N PRO A 148 3.71 14.98 5.25
CA PRO A 148 4.19 13.61 5.23
C PRO A 148 5.09 13.50 4.01
N ASN A 149 6.22 12.81 4.13
CA ASN A 149 7.09 12.53 2.98
C ASN A 149 6.32 11.89 1.80
N GLY A 150 5.08 11.46 2.03
CA GLY A 150 4.05 11.37 1.01
C GLY A 150 4.44 10.37 -0.06
N LEU A 151 3.85 10.52 -1.23
CA LEU A 151 4.17 9.67 -2.36
C LEU A 151 5.66 9.72 -2.76
N ALA A 152 6.48 10.65 -2.23
CA ALA A 152 7.90 10.74 -2.60
C ALA A 152 8.70 9.48 -2.22
N ASP A 153 8.37 8.82 -1.11
CA ASP A 153 8.99 7.54 -0.76
C ASP A 153 8.57 6.44 -1.74
N VAL A 154 7.32 6.43 -2.17
CA VAL A 154 6.80 5.50 -3.20
C VAL A 154 7.41 5.79 -4.58
N GLU A 155 7.54 7.06 -4.95
CA GLU A 155 8.16 7.50 -6.20
C GLU A 155 9.65 7.16 -6.25
N ARG A 156 10.35 7.23 -5.11
CA ARG A 156 11.75 6.79 -5.01
C ARG A 156 11.87 5.29 -5.29
N ASP A 157 10.96 4.50 -4.72
CA ASP A 157 11.08 3.04 -4.72
C ASP A 157 10.53 2.41 -6.02
N PHE A 158 9.52 3.05 -6.66
CA PHE A 158 8.82 2.52 -7.83
C PHE A 158 8.92 3.40 -9.09
N GLY A 159 9.41 4.63 -8.97
CA GLY A 159 9.50 5.61 -10.05
C GLY A 159 8.25 6.49 -10.17
N SER A 160 8.45 7.78 -10.47
CA SER A 160 7.37 8.78 -10.60
C SER A 160 6.35 8.42 -11.68
N ASP A 161 6.77 7.80 -12.78
CA ASP A 161 5.88 7.46 -13.89
C ASP A 161 4.89 6.35 -13.50
N ALA A 162 5.37 5.33 -12.78
CA ALA A 162 4.52 4.24 -12.31
C ALA A 162 3.47 4.75 -11.30
N VAL A 163 3.92 5.60 -10.36
CA VAL A 163 3.03 6.24 -9.38
C VAL A 163 2.01 7.13 -10.08
N SER A 164 2.44 7.95 -11.06
CA SER A 164 1.56 8.82 -11.85
C SER A 164 0.49 8.03 -12.58
N VAL A 165 0.84 6.91 -13.22
CA VAL A 165 -0.12 6.03 -13.91
C VAL A 165 -1.19 5.50 -12.95
N VAL A 166 -0.79 5.04 -11.77
CA VAL A 166 -1.75 4.54 -10.75
C VAL A 166 -2.66 5.67 -10.26
N LEU A 167 -2.10 6.85 -9.99
CA LEU A 167 -2.90 8.02 -9.57
C LEU A 167 -3.89 8.49 -10.64
N GLN A 168 -3.54 8.41 -11.92
CA GLN A 168 -4.46 8.74 -13.02
C GLN A 168 -5.67 7.78 -13.11
N ARG A 169 -5.60 6.62 -12.46
CA ARG A 169 -6.68 5.62 -12.35
C ARG A 169 -7.13 5.41 -10.90
N GLU A 170 -6.89 6.38 -10.02
CA GLU A 170 -7.09 6.24 -8.58
C GLU A 170 -8.50 5.74 -8.21
N ALA A 171 -9.55 6.28 -8.86
CA ALA A 171 -10.93 5.88 -8.58
C ALA A 171 -11.19 4.38 -8.87
N ASP A 172 -10.67 3.87 -9.98
CA ASP A 172 -10.83 2.46 -10.36
C ASP A 172 -10.00 1.53 -9.46
N VAL A 173 -8.80 1.97 -9.11
CA VAL A 173 -7.90 1.27 -8.18
C VAL A 173 -8.55 1.15 -6.80
N ILE A 174 -9.09 2.26 -6.26
CA ILE A 174 -9.80 2.25 -4.97
C ILE A 174 -11.01 1.32 -5.01
N ARG A 175 -11.84 1.39 -6.07
CA ARG A 175 -13.00 0.48 -6.24
C ARG A 175 -12.60 -0.99 -6.19
N VAL A 176 -11.49 -1.36 -6.85
CA VAL A 176 -10.98 -2.74 -6.83
C VAL A 176 -10.46 -3.10 -5.45
N TRP A 177 -9.69 -2.20 -4.82
CA TRP A 177 -9.13 -2.40 -3.49
C TRP A 177 -10.20 -2.57 -2.40
N ASP A 178 -11.26 -1.77 -2.44
CA ASP A 178 -12.37 -1.87 -1.48
C ASP A 178 -13.05 -3.25 -1.56
N ARG A 179 -13.24 -3.79 -2.77
CA ARG A 179 -13.75 -5.16 -2.94
C ARG A 179 -12.78 -6.22 -2.39
N VAL A 180 -11.47 -6.02 -2.51
CA VAL A 180 -10.48 -6.91 -1.88
C VAL A 180 -10.67 -6.90 -0.36
N LEU A 181 -10.79 -5.72 0.26
CA LEU A 181 -10.98 -5.58 1.70
C LEU A 181 -12.30 -6.19 2.18
N GLU A 182 -13.40 -5.97 1.47
CA GLU A 182 -14.71 -6.58 1.76
C GLU A 182 -14.67 -8.11 1.67
N SER A 183 -13.94 -8.66 0.69
CA SER A 183 -13.77 -10.11 0.54
C SER A 183 -12.97 -10.76 1.68
N GLN A 184 -12.15 -9.96 2.39
CA GLN A 184 -11.38 -10.42 3.53
C GLN A 184 -12.16 -10.32 4.84
N SER A 185 -13.04 -9.33 4.99
CA SER A 185 -13.84 -9.14 6.20
C SER A 185 -15.06 -10.06 6.31
N GLY A 186 -15.54 -10.60 5.19
CA GLY A 186 -16.63 -11.58 5.13
C GLY A 186 -16.24 -13.06 5.34
N ARG A 187 -14.98 -13.34 5.70
CA ARG A 187 -14.48 -14.68 6.07
C ARG A 187 -14.30 -14.80 7.57
#